data_AF-A0A4Q1CWC9-F1
#
_entry.id   AF-A0A4Q1CWC9-F1
#
_cell.length_a   1.000
_cell.length_b   1.000
_cell.length_c   1.000
_cell.angle_alpha   90.00
_cell.angle_beta   90.00
_cell.angle_gamma   90.00
#
_symmetry.space_group_name_H-M   'P 1'
#
loop_
_entity.id
_entity.type
_entity.pdbx_description
1 polymer ?
#
loop_
_entity_poly.entity_id
_entity_poly.type
_entity_poly.pdbx_seq_one_letter_code
_entity_poly.pdbx_strand_id
1 'polypeptide(L)'
;MTVDRSTARGYPQTRCFDFQQKGRSVGFLCSSSSTRFVTDFGITATTGSLDGQEHFQVATGMSTYEMKPATIDGRMLFTAEVDCDEGDGPLSRATSTCHVAFMPRAGAHVLYSNFVLRNNATSASGVDARTVMGIWEDLSNALGGP
;
A
#
# COMPACT_ATOMS: atom_id res chain seq x y z
N MET A 1 -16.63 7.09 5.54
CA MET A 1 -15.27 6.68 5.88
C MET A 1 -15.33 5.95 7.21
N THR A 2 -14.85 4.71 7.26
CA THR A 2 -14.90 3.87 8.45
C THR A 2 -13.47 3.45 8.79
N VAL A 3 -13.09 3.55 10.07
CA VAL A 3 -11.78 3.04 10.53
C VAL A 3 -11.84 1.52 10.51
N ASP A 4 -11.13 0.88 9.59
CA ASP A 4 -11.06 -0.58 9.57
C ASP A 4 -10.13 -1.07 10.67
N ARG A 5 -10.74 -1.76 11.63
CA ARG A 5 -10.06 -2.39 12.75
C ARG A 5 -9.42 -3.71 12.37
N SER A 6 -9.71 -4.32 11.21
CA SER A 6 -9.16 -5.64 10.82
C SER A 6 -7.72 -5.55 10.33
N THR A 7 -7.39 -4.57 9.49
CA THR A 7 -6.02 -4.37 8.97
C THR A 7 -5.06 -3.86 10.06
N ALA A 8 -5.56 -3.03 10.98
CA ALA A 8 -4.78 -2.55 12.14
C ALA A 8 -4.77 -3.54 13.33
N ARG A 9 -5.58 -4.61 13.28
CA ARG A 9 -5.69 -5.58 14.38
C ARG A 9 -4.36 -6.32 14.52
N GLY A 10 -3.67 -6.10 15.64
CA GLY A 10 -2.36 -6.69 15.93
C GLY A 10 -1.19 -5.69 15.89
N TYR A 11 -1.42 -4.43 15.49
CA TYR A 11 -0.40 -3.40 15.44
C TYR A 11 -0.83 -2.16 16.25
N PRO A 12 -0.42 -2.06 17.54
CA PRO A 12 -0.90 -1.01 18.45
C PRO A 12 -0.62 0.44 17.99
N GLN A 13 0.37 0.60 17.12
CA GLN A 13 0.81 1.91 16.59
C GLN A 13 0.35 2.14 15.15
N THR A 14 -0.61 1.35 14.66
CA THR A 14 -1.16 1.46 13.31
C THR A 14 -2.59 1.99 13.34
N ARG A 15 -2.87 2.96 12.47
CA ARG A 15 -4.22 3.45 12.20
C ARG A 15 -4.50 3.30 10.72
N CYS A 16 -5.59 2.59 10.39
CA CYS A 16 -5.98 2.33 9.00
C CYS A 16 -7.35 2.93 8.69
N PHE A 17 -7.48 3.44 7.48
CA PHE A 17 -8.72 3.91 6.88
C PHE A 17 -9.08 2.97 5.75
N ASP A 18 -10.32 2.49 5.76
CA ASP A 18 -10.85 1.62 4.71
C ASP A 18 -11.67 2.42 3.70
N PHE A 19 -11.40 2.15 2.43
CA PHE A 19 -12.07 2.74 1.29
C PHE A 19 -13.07 1.73 0.77
N GLN A 20 -14.34 2.14 0.70
CA GLN A 20 -15.41 1.28 0.24
C GLN A 20 -16.06 1.82 -1.02
N GLN A 21 -16.40 0.91 -1.92
CA GLN A 21 -17.19 1.20 -3.11
C GLN A 21 -18.36 0.23 -3.17
N LYS A 22 -19.59 0.77 -3.28
CA LYS A 22 -20.83 -0.03 -3.32
C LYS A 22 -20.94 -1.06 -2.17
N GLY A 23 -20.45 -0.70 -0.98
CA GLY A 23 -20.50 -1.55 0.22
C GLY A 23 -19.44 -2.66 0.29
N ARG A 24 -18.44 -2.66 -0.61
CA ARG A 24 -17.29 -3.56 -0.58
C ARG A 24 -16.02 -2.76 -0.30
N SER A 25 -15.11 -3.29 0.52
CA SER A 25 -13.77 -2.73 0.65
C SER A 25 -13.05 -2.86 -0.69
N VAL A 26 -12.42 -1.77 -1.12
CA VAL A 26 -11.61 -1.69 -2.34
C VAL A 26 -10.17 -1.33 -2.05
N GLY A 27 -9.82 -1.15 -0.77
CA GLY A 27 -8.48 -0.86 -0.34
C GLY A 27 -8.43 -0.10 0.98
N PHE A 28 -7.22 0.09 1.47
CA PHE A 28 -6.99 0.78 2.74
C PHE A 28 -5.74 1.64 2.68
N LEU A 29 -5.68 2.62 3.58
CA LEU A 29 -4.51 3.45 3.85
C LEU A 29 -4.20 3.42 5.34
N CYS A 30 -2.97 3.08 5.70
CA CYS A 30 -2.49 2.98 7.07
C CYS A 30 -1.36 3.96 7.33
N SER A 31 -1.38 4.57 8.52
CA SER A 31 -0.21 5.18 9.13
C SER A 31 0.27 4.29 10.26
N SER A 32 1.58 4.05 10.32
CA SER A 32 2.19 3.14 11.30
C SER A 32 3.57 3.64 11.73
N SER A 33 3.97 3.35 12.97
CA SER A 33 5.38 3.36 13.41
C SER A 33 5.88 1.96 13.79
N SER A 34 5.08 0.93 13.49
CA SER A 34 5.40 -0.46 13.80
C SER A 34 6.27 -1.05 12.70
N THR A 35 7.53 -1.36 13.00
CA THR A 35 8.42 -2.09 12.09
C THR A 35 7.83 -3.45 11.70
N ARG A 36 7.17 -4.11 12.66
CA ARG A 36 6.45 -5.36 12.40
C ARG A 36 5.36 -5.20 11.34
N PHE A 37 4.63 -4.08 11.33
CA PHE A 37 3.63 -3.82 10.29
C PHE A 37 4.29 -3.74 8.90
N VAL A 38 5.41 -3.02 8.79
CA VAL A 38 6.15 -2.89 7.51
C VAL A 38 6.60 -4.27 6.99
N THR A 39 7.17 -5.09 7.87
CA THR A 39 7.63 -6.45 7.53
C THR A 39 6.48 -7.40 7.20
N ASP A 40 5.41 -7.42 7.99
CA ASP A 40 4.27 -8.33 7.79
C ASP A 40 3.50 -8.00 6.49
N PHE A 41 3.54 -6.73 6.03
CA PHE A 41 3.03 -6.30 4.72
C PHE A 41 4.06 -6.40 3.59
N GLY A 42 5.19 -7.06 3.84
CA GLY A 42 6.16 -7.47 2.82
C GLY A 42 7.09 -6.37 2.32
N ILE A 43 7.09 -5.19 2.94
CA ILE A 43 7.97 -4.09 2.52
C ILE A 43 9.38 -4.34 3.04
N THR A 44 10.34 -4.39 2.12
CA THR A 44 11.76 -4.57 2.44
C THR A 44 12.60 -3.53 1.69
N ALA A 45 13.52 -2.90 2.40
CA ALA A 45 14.54 -2.06 1.78
C ALA A 45 15.69 -2.95 1.28
N THR A 46 16.00 -2.84 -0.01
CA THR A 46 17.20 -3.43 -0.60
C THR A 46 18.34 -2.44 -0.48
N THR A 47 19.15 -2.59 0.57
CA THR A 47 20.42 -1.87 0.70
C THR A 47 21.45 -2.50 -0.24
N GLY A 48 21.74 -1.85 -1.36
CA GLY A 48 22.75 -2.37 -2.29
C GLY A 48 22.96 -1.60 -3.59
N SER A 49 22.30 -0.46 -3.79
CA SER A 49 22.45 0.25 -5.06
C SER A 49 23.68 1.17 -5.05
N LEU A 50 24.49 1.04 -6.11
CA LEU A 50 25.74 1.78 -6.34
C LEU A 50 25.53 3.30 -6.45
N ASP A 51 24.28 3.74 -6.59
CA ASP A 51 23.83 5.13 -6.78
C ASP A 51 23.42 5.84 -5.48
N GLY A 52 23.46 5.15 -4.33
CA GLY A 52 23.10 5.72 -3.03
C GLY A 52 21.60 6.01 -2.85
N GLN A 53 20.73 5.50 -3.74
CA GLN A 53 19.28 5.58 -3.56
C GLN A 53 18.73 4.38 -2.79
N GLU A 54 17.69 4.61 -1.97
CA GLU A 54 16.95 3.54 -1.33
C GLU A 54 16.02 2.87 -2.34
N HIS A 55 16.16 1.56 -2.50
CA HIS A 55 15.29 0.72 -3.31
C HIS A 55 14.37 -0.09 -2.42
N PHE A 56 13.08 -0.08 -2.71
CA PHE A 56 12.08 -0.83 -1.96
C PHE A 56 11.49 -1.95 -2.80
N GLN A 57 11.19 -3.06 -2.15
CA GLN A 57 10.46 -4.18 -2.72
C GLN A 57 9.26 -4.50 -1.84
N VAL A 58 8.20 -5.02 -2.46
CA VAL A 58 7.05 -5.59 -1.78
C VAL A 58 6.96 -7.07 -2.10
N ALA A 59 7.00 -7.90 -1.06
CA ALA A 59 6.75 -9.32 -1.16
C ALA A 59 5.26 -9.61 -0.93
N THR A 60 4.65 -10.37 -1.83
CA THR A 60 3.33 -10.98 -1.63
C THR A 60 3.50 -12.47 -1.35
N GLY A 61 2.41 -13.17 -1.05
CA GLY A 61 2.44 -14.64 -0.96
C GLY A 61 2.82 -15.33 -2.29
N MET A 62 2.94 -14.59 -3.40
CA MET A 62 3.16 -15.14 -4.74
C MET A 62 4.48 -14.74 -5.37
N SER A 63 4.91 -13.49 -5.22
CA SER A 63 6.14 -12.98 -5.83
C SER A 63 6.67 -11.75 -5.07
N THR A 64 7.86 -11.31 -5.46
CA THR A 64 8.45 -10.04 -5.02
C THR A 64 8.43 -9.04 -6.17
N TYR A 65 8.02 -7.81 -5.88
CA TYR A 65 7.88 -6.74 -6.86
C TYR A 65 8.76 -5.57 -6.46
N GLU A 66 9.53 -5.04 -7.40
CA GLU A 66 10.28 -3.80 -7.22
C GLU A 66 9.31 -2.62 -7.19
N MET A 67 9.47 -1.76 -6.17
CA MET A 67 8.67 -0.56 -6.04
C MET A 67 9.34 0.59 -6.78
N LYS A 68 8.59 1.22 -7.68
CA LYS A 68 9.05 2.36 -8.45
C LYS A 68 8.93 3.64 -7.63
N PRO A 69 9.96 4.48 -7.59
CA PRO A 69 9.87 5.78 -6.94
C PRO A 69 8.99 6.75 -7.74
N ALA A 70 8.23 7.56 -7.04
CA ALA A 70 7.46 8.69 -7.53
C ALA A 70 7.62 9.86 -6.54
N THR A 71 7.67 11.08 -7.04
CA THR A 71 7.69 12.29 -6.19
C THR A 71 6.28 12.86 -6.10
N ILE A 72 5.78 13.03 -4.88
CA ILE A 72 4.50 13.71 -4.59
C ILE A 72 4.78 14.82 -3.58
N ASP A 73 4.53 16.06 -3.98
CA ASP A 73 4.81 17.30 -3.22
C ASP A 73 6.18 17.32 -2.53
N GLY A 74 7.22 16.88 -3.24
CA GLY A 74 8.60 16.84 -2.73
C GLY A 74 8.91 15.67 -1.78
N ARG A 75 7.97 14.74 -1.59
CA ARG A 75 8.15 13.50 -0.81
C ARG A 75 8.28 12.30 -1.75
N MET A 76 9.12 11.35 -1.36
CA MET A 76 9.28 10.09 -2.08
C MET A 76 8.17 9.11 -1.71
N LEU A 77 7.36 8.75 -2.69
CA LEU A 77 6.43 7.63 -2.64
C LEU A 77 7.01 6.48 -3.45
N PHE A 78 6.92 5.27 -2.96
CA PHE A 78 7.28 4.06 -3.70
C PHE A 78 6.00 3.31 -4.04
N THR A 79 5.82 2.90 -5.28
CA THR A 79 4.59 2.22 -5.73
C THR A 79 4.89 0.94 -6.51
N ALA A 80 3.99 -0.03 -6.43
CA ALA A 80 4.04 -1.24 -7.25
C ALA A 80 2.63 -1.71 -7.56
N GLU A 81 2.42 -2.21 -8.78
CA GLU A 81 1.27 -3.05 -9.09
C GLU A 81 1.66 -4.49 -8.82
N VAL A 82 0.91 -5.16 -7.94
CA VAL A 82 1.20 -6.50 -7.47
C VAL A 82 0.02 -7.41 -7.70
N ASP A 83 0.29 -8.71 -7.83
CA ASP A 83 -0.75 -9.71 -7.76
C ASP A 83 -1.23 -9.86 -6.32
N CYS A 84 -2.55 -9.86 -6.12
CA CYS A 84 -3.18 -9.96 -4.81
C CYS A 84 -4.42 -10.88 -4.85
N ASP A 85 -4.95 -11.18 -3.66
CA ASP A 85 -6.21 -11.91 -3.50
C ASP A 85 -7.21 -11.08 -2.68
N GLU A 86 -8.49 -11.16 -3.05
CA GLU A 86 -9.61 -10.51 -2.36
C GLU A 86 -10.36 -11.47 -1.42
N GLY A 87 -10.00 -12.76 -1.37
CA GLY A 87 -10.68 -13.79 -0.58
C GLY A 87 -9.93 -14.27 0.68
N ASP A 88 -10.69 -14.83 1.63
CA ASP A 88 -10.19 -15.48 2.85
C ASP A 88 -9.79 -16.97 2.62
N GLY A 89 -9.58 -17.40 1.38
CA GLY A 89 -9.36 -18.81 1.01
C GLY A 89 -7.87 -19.22 0.97
N PRO A 90 -7.56 -20.54 0.99
CA PRO A 90 -6.18 -21.00 0.88
C PRO A 90 -5.55 -20.56 -0.45
N LEU A 91 -4.48 -19.77 -0.30
CA LEU A 91 -3.64 -19.17 -1.33
C LEU A 91 -3.23 -20.20 -2.38
N SER A 92 -3.79 -20.09 -3.59
CA SER A 92 -3.33 -20.89 -4.72
C SER A 92 -3.21 -20.12 -6.03
N ARG A 93 -3.88 -18.97 -6.20
CA ARG A 93 -3.79 -18.13 -7.41
C ARG A 93 -4.08 -16.66 -7.12
N ALA A 94 -3.35 -15.76 -7.79
CA ALA A 94 -3.70 -14.35 -7.89
C ALA A 94 -5.09 -14.21 -8.48
N THR A 95 -6.03 -13.57 -7.76
CA THR A 95 -7.37 -13.29 -8.29
C THR A 95 -7.51 -11.85 -8.74
N SER A 96 -6.60 -10.97 -8.31
CA SER A 96 -6.69 -9.53 -8.48
C SER A 96 -5.33 -8.87 -8.71
N THR A 97 -5.38 -7.67 -9.27
CA THR A 97 -4.24 -6.76 -9.35
C THR A 97 -4.46 -5.63 -8.36
N CYS A 98 -3.48 -5.37 -7.51
CA CYS A 98 -3.52 -4.33 -6.49
C CYS A 98 -2.42 -3.30 -6.70
N HIS A 99 -2.69 -2.06 -6.33
CA HIS A 99 -1.72 -0.99 -6.22
C HIS A 99 -1.27 -0.85 -4.77
N VAL A 100 -0.01 -1.18 -4.53
CA VAL A 100 0.66 -0.97 -3.25
C VAL A 100 1.46 0.32 -3.31
N ALA A 101 1.40 1.10 -2.25
CA ALA A 101 2.22 2.29 -2.11
C ALA A 101 2.77 2.44 -0.70
N PHE A 102 4.00 2.92 -0.60
CA PHE A 102 4.76 3.04 0.63
C PHE A 102 5.50 4.37 0.66
N MET A 103 5.32 5.15 1.73
CA MET A 103 6.03 6.41 1.94
C MET A 103 6.70 6.37 3.32
N PRO A 104 8.04 6.25 3.39
CA PRO A 104 8.75 6.43 4.64
C PRO A 104 8.68 7.90 5.08
N ARG A 105 8.56 8.12 6.40
CA ARG A 105 8.57 9.45 7.04
C ARG A 105 9.63 9.50 8.13
N ALA A 106 10.00 10.71 8.53
CA ALA A 106 10.91 10.93 9.65
C ALA A 106 10.41 10.26 10.94
N GLY A 107 11.34 9.83 11.78
CA GLY A 107 11.01 9.22 13.08
C GLY A 107 10.44 7.80 12.98
N ALA A 108 10.82 7.03 11.95
CA ALA A 108 10.33 5.65 11.72
C ALA A 108 8.81 5.53 11.54
N HIS A 109 8.15 6.62 11.14
CA HIS A 109 6.75 6.59 10.72
C HIS A 109 6.65 6.22 9.24
N VAL A 110 5.58 5.54 8.86
CA VAL A 110 5.31 5.18 7.47
C VAL A 110 3.85 5.45 7.13
N LEU A 111 3.62 5.68 5.85
CA LEU A 111 2.30 5.56 5.23
C LEU A 111 2.34 4.38 4.27
N TYR A 112 1.29 3.59 4.27
CA TYR A 112 1.14 2.43 3.42
C TYR A 112 -0.28 2.39 2.87
N SER A 113 -0.45 2.00 1.61
CA SER A 113 -1.76 1.68 1.08
C SER A 113 -1.74 0.44 0.22
N ASN A 114 -2.87 -0.25 0.17
CA ASN A 114 -3.12 -1.31 -0.79
C ASN A 114 -4.54 -1.14 -1.33
N PHE A 115 -4.67 -1.00 -2.65
CA PHE A 115 -5.94 -0.82 -3.34
C PHE A 115 -6.11 -1.85 -4.44
N VAL A 116 -7.27 -2.50 -4.48
CA VAL A 116 -7.63 -3.37 -5.59
C VAL A 116 -7.87 -2.50 -6.82
N LEU A 117 -7.10 -2.71 -7.88
CA LEU A 117 -7.33 -2.06 -9.19
C LEU A 117 -8.35 -2.85 -10.01
N ARG A 118 -8.23 -4.18 -10.00
CA ARG A 118 -9.09 -5.07 -10.76
C ARG A 118 -9.15 -6.44 -10.14
N ASN A 119 -10.36 -7.00 -10.06
CA ASN A 119 -10.58 -8.40 -9.80
C ASN A 119 -10.61 -9.16 -11.14
N ASN A 120 -9.56 -9.93 -11.42
CA ASN A 120 -9.44 -10.69 -12.67
C ASN A 120 -10.35 -11.93 -12.67
N ALA A 121 -10.70 -12.48 -11.51
CA ALA A 121 -11.58 -13.64 -11.39
C ALA A 121 -13.06 -13.31 -11.69
N THR A 122 -13.54 -12.16 -11.21
CA THR A 122 -14.93 -11.72 -11.40
C THR A 122 -15.09 -10.67 -12.50
N SER A 123 -13.98 -10.20 -13.08
CA SER A 123 -13.93 -9.03 -13.97
C SER A 123 -14.48 -7.74 -13.34
N ALA A 124 -14.62 -7.68 -12.01
CA ALA A 124 -15.03 -6.47 -11.32
C ALA A 124 -13.90 -5.43 -11.34
N SER A 125 -14.24 -4.20 -11.72
CA SER A 125 -13.33 -3.06 -11.57
C SER A 125 -13.21 -2.66 -10.11
N GLY A 126 -11.99 -2.44 -9.65
CA GLY A 126 -11.70 -1.81 -8.37
C GLY A 126 -11.53 -0.30 -8.53
N VAL A 127 -10.55 0.26 -7.85
CA VAL A 127 -10.18 1.69 -7.91
C VAL A 127 -9.27 1.94 -9.10
N ASP A 128 -9.49 3.02 -9.86
CA ASP A 128 -8.56 3.44 -10.91
C ASP A 128 -7.24 3.94 -10.30
N ALA A 129 -6.10 3.58 -10.92
CA ALA A 129 -4.78 3.96 -10.41
C ALA A 129 -4.61 5.48 -10.26
N ARG A 130 -5.22 6.31 -11.13
CA ARG A 130 -5.19 7.77 -10.98
C ARG A 130 -5.96 8.24 -9.75
N THR A 131 -7.05 7.55 -9.42
CA THR A 131 -7.81 7.84 -8.18
C THR A 131 -6.96 7.51 -6.95
N VAL A 132 -6.22 6.40 -6.98
CA VAL A 132 -5.28 6.04 -5.90
C VAL A 132 -4.19 7.11 -5.76
N MET A 133 -3.61 7.58 -6.88
CA MET A 133 -2.60 8.65 -6.83
C MET A 133 -3.18 9.97 -6.33
N GLY A 134 -4.40 10.34 -6.72
CA GLY A 134 -5.08 11.52 -6.17
C GLY A 134 -5.29 11.45 -4.65
N ILE A 135 -5.58 10.27 -4.10
CA ILE A 135 -5.63 10.08 -2.63
C ILE A 135 -4.27 10.40 -1.99
N TRP A 136 -3.17 10.00 -2.62
CA TRP A 136 -1.82 10.28 -2.13
C TRP A 136 -1.44 11.75 -2.23
N GLU A 137 -1.83 12.43 -3.31
CA GLU A 137 -1.67 13.89 -3.47
C GLU A 137 -2.46 14.65 -2.40
N ASP A 138 -3.74 14.32 -2.20
CA ASP A 138 -4.57 14.95 -1.16
C ASP A 138 -3.99 14.73 0.25
N LEU A 139 -3.52 13.51 0.54
CA LEU A 139 -2.90 13.18 1.82
C LEU A 139 -1.59 13.95 2.03
N SER A 140 -0.74 14.02 1.00
CA SER A 140 0.53 14.73 1.06
C SER A 140 0.31 16.22 1.34
N ASN A 141 -0.64 16.85 0.66
CA ASN A 141 -1.05 18.23 0.91
C ASN A 141 -1.57 18.44 2.34
N ALA A 142 -2.39 17.51 2.85
CA ALA A 142 -2.95 17.60 4.21
C ALA A 142 -1.90 17.41 5.32
N LEU A 143 -0.80 16.71 5.05
CA LEU A 143 0.29 16.50 6.01
C LEU A 143 1.25 17.69 6.12
N GLY A 144 0.95 18.79 5.41
CA GLY A 144 1.83 19.93 5.25
C GLY A 144 2.79 19.69 4.10
N GLY A 145 2.65 20.49 3.04
CA GLY A 145 3.71 20.73 2.08
C GLY A 145 4.99 21.21 2.80
N PRO A 146 6.15 21.14 2.13
CA PRO A 146 7.47 21.40 2.74
C PRO A 146 7.51 22.64 3.64
#